data_AF-A0A2A4N2N4-F1
#
_entry.id   AF-A0A2A4N2N4-F1
#
_cell.length_a   1.000
_cell.length_b   1.000
_cell.length_c   1.000
_cell.angle_alpha   90.00
_cell.angle_beta   90.00
_cell.angle_gamma   90.00
#
_symmetry.space_group_name_H-M   'P 1'
#
loop_
_entity.id
_entity.type
_entity.pdbx_description
1 polymer ?
#
loop_
_entity_poly.entity_id
_entity_poly.type
_entity_poly.pdbx_seq_one_letter_code
_entity_poly.pdbx_strand_id
1 'polypeptide(L)'
;MNNCVEVKVSSIHGKGVFAKCNIKKGEVIAESHVILLHHNEQLPEQLATLEFPWDDEYYALCISDVGSFFNHSKQANTRIHQNQDKKTQEFIALCDIRKGDEVMIYYNDKFEEFIR
;
A
#
# COMPACT_ATOMS: atom_id res chain seq x y z
N MET A 1 15.46 0.81 -5.13
CA MET A 1 14.26 1.67 -5.03
C MET A 1 13.86 2.08 -6.43
N ASN A 2 12.67 1.68 -6.88
CA ASN A 2 12.14 2.06 -8.18
C ASN A 2 11.59 3.49 -8.08
N ASN A 3 12.26 4.47 -8.68
CA ASN A 3 11.85 5.88 -8.70
C ASN A 3 10.65 6.16 -9.63
N CYS A 4 9.85 5.14 -9.93
CA CYS A 4 8.74 5.16 -10.88
C CYS A 4 7.39 5.47 -10.25
N VAL A 5 7.35 5.84 -8.97
CA VAL A 5 6.14 6.32 -8.30
C VAL A 5 6.38 7.61 -7.53
N GLU A 6 5.30 8.35 -7.27
CA GLU A 6 5.27 9.56 -6.45
C GLU A 6 3.96 9.64 -5.65
N VAL A 7 4.00 10.32 -4.52
CA VAL A 7 2.79 10.64 -3.73
C VAL A 7 2.18 11.96 -4.22
N LYS A 8 0.89 11.97 -4.51
CA LYS A 8 0.11 13.18 -4.82
C LYS A 8 -1.20 13.19 -4.05
N VAL A 9 -1.87 14.35 -4.01
CA VAL A 9 -3.27 14.40 -3.56
C VAL A 9 -4.11 13.56 -4.53
N SER A 10 -4.85 12.59 -3.99
CA SER A 10 -5.76 11.76 -4.78
C SER A 10 -7.12 12.42 -4.86
N SER A 11 -7.80 12.27 -6.00
CA SER A 11 -9.20 12.63 -6.16
C SER A 11 -10.16 11.70 -5.40
N ILE A 12 -9.67 10.56 -4.92
CA ILE A 12 -10.47 9.58 -4.18
C ILE A 12 -10.44 9.94 -2.69
N HIS A 13 -9.26 9.90 -2.08
CA HIS A 13 -9.09 10.22 -0.67
C HIS A 13 -7.65 10.63 -0.37
N GLY A 14 -7.47 11.70 0.41
CA GLY A 14 -6.18 12.11 0.97
C GLY A 14 -5.03 12.13 -0.04
N LYS A 15 -4.02 11.30 0.21
CA LYS A 15 -2.87 11.10 -0.67
C LYS A 15 -2.97 9.74 -1.35
N GLY A 16 -2.47 9.66 -2.57
CA GLY A 16 -2.38 8.43 -3.37
C GLY A 16 -0.99 8.27 -3.98
N VAL A 17 -0.67 7.04 -4.40
CA VAL A 17 0.57 6.71 -5.12
C VAL A 17 0.29 6.72 -6.62
N PHE A 18 1.09 7.43 -7.40
CA PHE A 18 0.90 7.58 -8.85
C PHE A 18 2.14 7.14 -9.62
N ALA A 19 1.94 6.52 -10.77
CA ALA A 19 3.03 6.07 -11.63
C ALA A 19 3.68 7.25 -12.38
N LYS A 20 5.00 7.41 -12.24
CA LYS A 20 5.84 8.41 -12.96
C LYS A 20 6.26 7.92 -14.35
N CYS A 21 6.23 6.62 -14.56
CA CYS A 21 6.63 5.92 -15.78
C CYS A 21 5.62 4.79 -16.06
N ASN A 22 5.70 4.15 -17.23
CA ASN A 22 4.94 2.91 -17.45
C ASN A 22 5.58 1.78 -16.64
N ILE A 23 4.77 1.03 -15.90
CA ILE A 23 5.19 -0.10 -15.06
C ILE A 23 4.64 -1.38 -15.68
N LYS A 24 5.47 -2.40 -15.80
CA LYS A 24 5.05 -3.69 -16.36
C LYS A 24 4.45 -4.61 -15.30
N LYS A 25 3.51 -5.46 -15.73
CA LYS A 25 2.98 -6.54 -14.89
C LYS A 25 4.12 -7.35 -14.25
N GLY A 26 4.04 -7.54 -12.95
CA GLY A 26 5.02 -8.31 -12.16
C GLY A 26 6.20 -7.49 -11.64
N GLU A 27 6.36 -6.23 -12.02
CA GLU A 27 7.42 -5.38 -11.48
C GLU A 27 7.14 -5.01 -10.01
N VAL A 28 8.21 -4.98 -9.21
CA VAL A 28 8.18 -4.44 -7.84
C VAL A 28 8.18 -2.92 -7.94
N ILE A 29 7.05 -2.32 -7.58
CA ILE A 29 6.80 -0.88 -7.61
C ILE A 29 7.55 -0.21 -6.46
N ALA A 30 7.38 -0.74 -5.25
CA ALA A 30 8.01 -0.26 -4.04
C ALA A 30 8.28 -1.43 -3.09
N GLU A 31 9.33 -1.28 -2.29
CA GLU A 31 9.61 -2.13 -1.13
C GLU A 31 9.70 -1.20 0.08
N SER A 32 8.93 -1.49 1.13
CA SER A 32 8.93 -0.72 2.37
C SER A 32 9.33 -1.61 3.52
N HIS A 33 10.31 -1.19 4.31
CA HIS A 33 10.45 -1.71 5.67
C HIS A 33 9.19 -1.41 6.48
N VAL A 34 8.91 -2.28 7.45
CA VAL A 34 7.79 -2.10 8.36
C VAL A 34 8.26 -2.05 9.80
N ILE A 35 7.53 -1.28 10.60
CA ILE A 35 7.52 -1.42 12.06
C ILE A 35 6.31 -2.28 12.42
N LEU A 36 6.51 -3.25 13.29
CA LEU A 36 5.43 -4.08 13.82
C LEU A 36 4.83 -3.42 15.06
N LEU A 37 3.51 -3.34 15.07
CA LEU A 37 2.71 -2.73 16.11
C LEU A 37 1.81 -3.82 16.66
N HIS A 38 1.91 -4.12 17.96
CA HIS A 38 1.07 -5.15 18.55
C HIS A 38 -0.39 -4.68 18.52
N HIS A 39 -1.35 -5.60 18.29
CA HIS A 39 -2.80 -5.31 18.27
C HIS A 39 -3.36 -4.63 19.55
N ASN A 40 -2.57 -4.56 20.62
CA ASN A 40 -2.97 -3.96 21.90
C ASN A 40 -2.49 -2.51 22.03
N GLU A 41 -1.69 -2.02 21.08
CA GLU A 41 -1.24 -0.63 21.05
C GLU A 41 -2.35 0.26 20.49
N GLN A 42 -2.70 1.31 21.23
CA GLN A 42 -3.65 2.31 20.75
C GLN A 42 -2.90 3.43 20.05
N LEU A 43 -3.03 3.46 18.72
CA LEU A 43 -2.49 4.54 17.90
C LEU A 43 -3.50 5.68 17.75
N PRO A 44 -3.03 6.94 17.61
CA PRO A 44 -3.85 8.01 17.08
C PRO A 44 -4.50 7.59 15.76
N GLU A 45 -5.74 7.98 15.53
CA GLU A 45 -6.52 7.63 14.33
C GLU A 45 -5.74 7.87 13.03
N GLN A 46 -5.01 8.99 12.97
CA GLN A 46 -4.19 9.40 11.83
C GLN A 46 -3.08 8.39 11.46
N LEU A 47 -2.61 7.60 12.42
CA LEU A 47 -1.62 6.53 12.20
C LEU A 47 -2.29 5.17 12.02
N ALA A 48 -3.36 4.90 12.77
CA ALA A 48 -4.11 3.65 12.64
C ALA A 48 -4.66 3.43 11.21
N THR A 49 -5.01 4.50 10.49
CA THR A 49 -5.47 4.38 9.09
C THR A 49 -4.37 4.00 8.08
N LEU A 50 -3.10 3.94 8.51
CA LEU A 50 -1.93 3.70 7.66
C LEU A 50 -1.33 2.31 7.83
N GLU A 51 -1.86 1.51 8.76
CA GLU A 51 -1.34 0.19 9.08
C GLU A 51 -1.95 -0.91 8.21
N PHE A 52 -1.21 -1.99 8.06
CA PHE A 52 -1.58 -3.16 7.29
C PHE A 52 -1.66 -4.39 8.22
N PRO A 53 -2.56 -5.35 7.97
CA PRO A 53 -2.48 -6.64 8.63
C PRO A 53 -1.12 -7.29 8.41
N TRP A 54 -0.50 -7.87 9.44
CA TRP A 54 0.78 -8.56 9.33
C TRP A 54 0.68 -10.03 9.72
N ASP A 55 0.15 -10.31 10.90
CA ASP A 55 -0.17 -11.66 11.39
C ASP A 55 -1.28 -11.59 12.46
N ASP A 56 -1.42 -12.65 13.27
CA ASP A 56 -2.46 -12.74 14.31
C ASP A 56 -2.20 -11.83 15.52
N GLU A 57 -1.00 -11.29 15.68
CA GLU A 57 -0.59 -10.48 16.84
C GLU A 57 -0.21 -9.04 16.47
N TYR A 58 0.20 -8.79 15.22
CA TYR A 58 0.75 -7.52 14.79
C TYR A 58 0.06 -6.92 13.56
N TYR A 59 -0.02 -5.59 13.57
CA TYR A 59 -0.10 -4.75 12.39
C TYR A 59 1.30 -4.35 11.92
N ALA A 60 1.42 -3.97 10.66
CA ALA A 60 2.62 -3.43 10.07
C ALA A 60 2.38 -2.01 9.58
N LEU A 61 3.19 -1.06 10.05
CA LEU A 61 3.24 0.29 9.52
C LEU A 61 4.42 0.43 8.58
N CYS A 62 4.17 0.78 7.32
CA CYS A 62 5.23 1.04 6.36
C CYS A 62 5.97 2.35 6.71
N ILE A 63 7.30 2.29 6.80
CA ILE A 63 8.15 3.44 7.14
C ILE A 63 8.87 4.04 5.91
N SER A 64 8.45 3.72 4.69
CA SER A 64 9.05 4.22 3.45
C SER A 64 8.15 5.20 2.68
N ASP A 65 8.79 5.93 1.76
CA ASP A 65 8.26 7.03 0.92
C ASP A 65 6.77 6.91 0.56
N VAL A 66 6.39 5.83 -0.11
CA VAL A 66 5.03 5.65 -0.65
C VAL A 66 4.21 4.58 0.08
N GLY A 67 4.85 3.80 0.97
CA GLY A 67 4.34 2.51 1.46
C GLY A 67 2.95 2.56 2.07
N SER A 68 2.62 3.61 2.83
CA SER A 68 1.32 3.76 3.49
C SER A 68 0.30 4.58 2.72
N PHE A 69 0.60 5.02 1.49
CA PHE A 69 -0.26 5.93 0.73
C PHE A 69 -0.99 5.26 -0.45
N PHE A 70 -0.91 3.94 -0.58
CA PHE A 70 -1.67 3.23 -1.61
C PHE A 70 -3.15 3.19 -1.24
N ASN A 71 -4.00 3.75 -2.10
CA ASN A 71 -5.44 3.76 -1.89
C ASN A 71 -6.10 2.42 -2.25
N HIS A 72 -7.31 2.23 -1.73
CA HIS A 72 -8.14 1.05 -1.96
C HIS A 72 -8.84 1.06 -3.33
N SER A 73 -8.84 -0.07 -4.03
CA SER A 73 -9.78 -0.33 -5.14
C SER A 73 -10.14 -1.80 -5.23
N LYS A 74 -11.41 -2.11 -5.49
CA LYS A 74 -11.87 -3.46 -5.83
C LYS A 74 -11.21 -4.01 -7.09
N GLN A 75 -10.90 -3.13 -8.04
CA GLN A 75 -10.16 -3.47 -9.27
C GLN A 75 -8.69 -3.06 -9.10
N ALA A 76 -8.07 -3.48 -8.00
CA ALA A 76 -6.68 -3.18 -7.69
C ALA A 76 -5.74 -3.58 -8.83
N ASN A 77 -4.81 -2.69 -9.16
CA ASN A 77 -3.76 -2.93 -10.16
C ASN A 77 -2.44 -3.39 -9.52
N THR A 78 -2.39 -3.48 -8.19
CA THR A 78 -1.19 -3.83 -7.41
C THR A 78 -1.56 -4.76 -6.26
N ARG A 79 -0.68 -5.71 -5.95
CA ARG A 79 -0.79 -6.59 -4.77
C ARG A 79 0.36 -6.35 -3.81
N ILE A 80 0.13 -6.67 -2.55
CA ILE A 80 1.16 -6.67 -1.51
C ILE A 80 1.72 -8.09 -1.37
N HIS A 81 3.03 -8.20 -1.21
CA HIS A 81 3.72 -9.39 -0.73
C HIS A 81 4.49 -9.05 0.55
N GLN A 82 4.15 -9.75 1.63
CA GLN A 82 4.84 -9.59 2.91
C GLN A 82 6.07 -10.49 2.93
N ASN A 83 7.23 -9.89 3.19
CA ASN A 83 8.48 -10.61 3.39
C ASN A 83 8.80 -10.65 4.89
N GLN A 84 8.53 -11.79 5.52
CA GLN A 84 8.69 -11.97 6.97
C GLN A 84 10.15 -11.92 7.41
N ASP A 85 11.06 -12.46 6.59
CA ASP A 85 12.50 -12.52 6.90
C ASP A 85 13.12 -11.12 6.88
N LYS A 86 12.77 -10.32 5.87
CA LYS A 86 13.29 -8.96 5.71
C LYS A 86 12.49 -7.90 6.48
N LYS A 87 11.32 -8.27 7.02
CA LYS A 87 10.34 -7.33 7.58
C LYS A 87 10.04 -6.19 6.61
N THR A 88 9.61 -6.57 5.41
CA THR A 88 9.21 -5.62 4.36
C THR A 88 7.86 -5.96 3.75
N GLN A 89 7.21 -4.95 3.18
CA GLN A 89 6.14 -5.11 2.21
C GLN A 89 6.62 -4.74 0.81
N GLU A 90 6.41 -5.64 -0.13
CA GLU A 90 6.68 -5.44 -1.55
C GLU A 90 5.35 -5.19 -2.28
N PHE A 91 5.27 -4.08 -3.00
CA PHE A 91 4.11 -3.71 -3.81
C PHE A 91 4.38 -4.09 -5.26
N ILE A 92 3.61 -5.04 -5.80
CA ILE A 92 3.90 -5.71 -7.07
C ILE A 92 2.74 -5.48 -8.05
N ALA A 93 3.06 -5.00 -9.25
CA ALA A 93 2.07 -4.73 -10.29
C ALA A 93 1.34 -6.02 -10.74
N LEU A 94 0.00 -6.01 -10.71
CA LEU A 94 -0.86 -7.10 -11.19
C LEU A 94 -1.11 -7.05 -12.70
N CYS A 95 -0.97 -5.86 -13.29
CA CYS A 95 -1.14 -5.57 -14.70
C CYS A 95 -0.14 -4.50 -15.15
N ASP A 96 -0.12 -4.18 -16.45
CA ASP A 96 0.61 -3.00 -16.94
C ASP A 96 -0.09 -1.73 -16.44
N ILE A 97 0.66 -0.83 -15.80
CA ILE A 97 0.17 0.45 -15.26
C ILE A 97 0.80 1.58 -16.09
N ARG A 98 -0.02 2.52 -16.58
CA ARG A 98 0.48 3.61 -17.42
C ARG A 98 0.99 4.76 -16.55
N LYS A 99 1.93 5.52 -17.10
CA LYS A 99 2.34 6.79 -16.50
C LYS A 99 1.12 7.67 -16.23
N GLY A 100 1.00 8.15 -15.00
CA GLY A 100 -0.09 9.01 -14.54
C GLY A 100 -1.21 8.26 -13.83
N ASP A 101 -1.31 6.94 -13.97
CA ASP A 101 -2.34 6.14 -13.31
C ASP A 101 -2.06 6.08 -11.79
N GLU A 102 -3.13 6.05 -10.99
CA GLU A 102 -3.04 5.78 -9.56
C GLU A 102 -2.78 4.29 -9.34
N VAL A 103 -1.82 4.01 -8.47
CA VAL A 103 -1.41 2.66 -8.06
C VAL A 103 -2.22 2.30 -6.82
N MET A 104 -3.08 1.29 -6.96
CA MET A 104 -4.09 0.96 -5.96
C MET A 104 -4.00 -0.50 -5.56
N ILE A 105 -4.21 -0.74 -4.27
CA ILE A 105 -4.21 -2.06 -3.66
C ILE A 105 -5.62 -2.44 -3.23
N TYR A 106 -5.80 -3.73 -2.95
CA TYR A 106 -7.00 -4.21 -2.27
C TYR A 106 -6.76 -4.21 -0.77
N TYR A 107 -7.65 -3.60 0.03
CA TYR A 107 -7.51 -3.55 1.49
C TYR A 107 -8.05 -4.84 2.10
N ASN A 108 -9.36 -5.05 2.02
CA ASN A 108 -10.06 -6.26 2.43
C ASN A 108 -11.56 -6.14 2.10
N ASP A 109 -12.29 -7.24 2.23
CA ASP A 109 -13.73 -7.31 1.98
C ASP A 109 -14.54 -6.40 2.92
N LYS A 110 -14.14 -6.29 4.19
CA LYS A 110 -14.85 -5.47 5.19
C LYS A 110 -14.85 -3.99 4.79
N PHE A 111 -13.71 -3.48 4.31
CA PHE A 111 -13.61 -2.10 3.85
C PHE A 111 -14.43 -1.88 2.57
N GLU A 112 -14.36 -2.83 1.62
CA GLU A 112 -15.17 -2.80 0.40
C GLU A 112 -16.68 -2.81 0.69
N GLU A 113 -17.12 -3.52 1.74
CA GLU A 113 -18.51 -3.48 2.21
C GLU A 113 -18.86 -2.14 2.89
N PHE A 114 -17.92 -1.56 3.64
CA PHE A 114 -18.11 -0.30 4.35
C PHE A 114 -18.30 0.91 3.42
N ILE A 115 -17.64 0.93 2.26
CA ILE A 115 -17.70 2.05 1.31
C ILE A 115 -18.82 1.96 0.26
N ARG A 116 -19.69 0.94 0.34
CA ARG A 116 -20.88 0.82 -0.52
C ARG A 116 -22.03 1.67 -0.01
#